data_AF-A0A3N5VJT4-F1
#
_entry.id   AF-A0A3N5VJT4-F1
#
_cell.length_a   1.000
_cell.length_b   1.000
_cell.length_c   1.000
_cell.angle_alpha   90.00
_cell.angle_beta   90.00
_cell.angle_gamma   90.00
#
_symmetry.space_group_name_H-M   'P 1'
#
loop_
_entity.id
_entity.type
_entity.pdbx_description
1 polymer ?
#
loop_
_entity_poly.entity_id
_entity_poly.type
_entity_poly.pdbx_seq_one_letter_code
_entity_poly.pdbx_strand_id
1 'polypeptide(L)'
;MRNIDLNTASKEDLLEVSGIDPSLADRIIQFRDERGGIDSVDELREVGGISESTIEELRAAAGESESADVESEGIEESEEEEEW
;
A
#
# COMPACT_ATOMS: atom_id res chain seq x y z
N MET A 1 -13.76 -5.93 -0.78
CA MET A 1 -12.73 -4.89 -0.91
C MET A 1 -13.40 -3.53 -1.02
N ARG A 2 -12.99 -2.55 -0.20
CA ARG A 2 -13.11 -1.14 -0.60
C ARG A 2 -11.90 -0.85 -1.48
N ASN A 3 -12.15 -0.27 -2.64
CA ASN A 3 -11.11 0.17 -3.56
C ASN A 3 -10.95 1.69 -3.35
N ILE A 4 -9.72 2.16 -3.10
CA ILE A 4 -9.40 3.58 -2.95
C ILE A 4 -8.91 4.09 -4.30
N ASP A 5 -9.72 4.88 -4.97
CA ASP A 5 -9.33 5.57 -6.20
C ASP A 5 -8.35 6.72 -5.90
N LEU A 6 -7.05 6.56 -6.15
CA LEU A 6 -6.02 7.60 -5.89
C LEU A 6 -6.34 8.95 -6.57
N ASN A 7 -7.03 8.91 -7.70
CA ASN A 7 -7.45 10.10 -8.45
C ASN A 7 -8.57 10.88 -7.76
N THR A 8 -9.43 10.22 -6.97
CA THR A 8 -10.54 10.85 -6.24
C THR A 8 -10.40 10.76 -4.73
N ALA A 9 -9.37 10.07 -4.24
CA ALA A 9 -9.10 9.89 -2.82
C ALA A 9 -8.92 11.24 -2.15
N SER A 10 -9.57 11.37 -0.99
CA SER A 10 -9.38 12.50 -0.10
C SER A 10 -8.14 12.28 0.75
N LYS A 11 -7.67 13.35 1.38
CA LYS A 11 -6.58 13.27 2.35
C LYS A 11 -6.87 12.26 3.46
N GLU A 12 -8.12 12.20 3.91
CA GLU A 12 -8.59 11.28 4.95
C GLU A 12 -8.48 9.83 4.49
N ASP A 13 -8.91 9.51 3.26
CA ASP A 13 -8.80 8.16 2.69
C ASP A 13 -7.33 7.71 2.59
N LEU A 14 -6.43 8.62 2.19
CA LEU A 14 -4.99 8.34 2.14
C LEU A 14 -4.42 8.12 3.56
N LEU A 15 -4.94 8.81 4.57
CA LEU A 15 -4.50 8.63 5.97
C LEU A 15 -5.01 7.35 6.61
N GLU A 16 -6.02 6.68 6.03
CA GLU A 16 -6.42 5.34 6.45
C GLU A 16 -5.37 4.27 6.08
N VAL A 17 -4.46 4.58 5.17
CA VAL A 17 -3.38 3.67 4.74
C VAL A 17 -2.23 3.69 5.74
N SER A 18 -1.82 2.52 6.20
CA SER A 18 -0.69 2.41 7.13
C SER A 18 0.61 2.88 6.47
N GLY A 19 1.33 3.76 7.17
CA GLY A 19 2.57 4.37 6.65
C GLY A 19 2.33 5.62 5.80
N ILE A 20 1.11 6.17 5.77
CA ILE A 20 0.85 7.51 5.23
C ILE A 20 0.70 8.54 6.35
N ASP A 21 1.54 9.56 6.28
CA ASP A 21 1.47 10.74 7.13
C ASP A 21 0.65 11.87 6.49
N PRO A 22 0.11 12.83 7.30
CA PRO A 22 -0.61 14.00 6.78
C PRO A 22 0.18 14.81 5.75
N SER A 23 1.49 14.92 5.96
CA SER A 23 2.40 15.60 5.04
C SER A 23 2.55 14.86 3.72
N LEU A 24 2.51 13.53 3.75
CA LEU A 24 2.63 12.71 2.56
C LEU A 24 1.33 12.71 1.76
N ALA A 25 0.18 12.61 2.44
CA ALA A 25 -1.13 12.71 1.81
C ALA A 25 -1.31 14.05 1.06
N ASP A 26 -0.87 15.17 1.63
CA ASP A 26 -0.86 16.47 0.93
C ASP A 26 0.02 16.42 -0.32
N ARG A 27 1.20 15.79 -0.26
CA ARG A 27 2.10 15.67 -1.41
C ARG A 27 1.51 14.79 -2.51
N ILE A 28 0.81 13.72 -2.17
CA ILE A 28 0.12 12.86 -3.15
C ILE A 28 -0.96 13.67 -3.88
N ILE A 29 -1.74 14.46 -3.15
CA ILE A 29 -2.77 15.34 -3.73
C ILE A 29 -2.13 16.39 -4.64
N GLN A 30 -1.03 17.01 -4.20
CA GLN A 30 -0.29 17.99 -4.99
C GLN A 30 0.31 17.35 -6.25
N PHE A 31 0.91 16.18 -6.12
CA PHE A 31 1.46 15.41 -7.24
C PHE A 31 0.40 15.10 -8.29
N ARG A 32 -0.79 14.65 -7.85
CA ARG A 32 -1.95 14.44 -8.73
C ARG A 32 -2.38 15.73 -9.43
N ASP A 33 -2.42 16.86 -8.70
CA ASP A 33 -2.82 18.15 -9.27
C ASP A 33 -1.80 18.66 -10.32
N GLU A 34 -0.51 18.48 -10.03
CA GLU A 34 0.60 18.87 -10.92
C GLU A 34 0.66 18.01 -12.19
N ARG A 35 0.41 16.70 -12.08
CA ARG A 35 0.40 15.77 -13.22
C ARG A 35 -0.95 15.71 -13.95
N GLY A 36 -2.02 16.15 -13.30
CA GLY A 36 -3.39 16.02 -13.80
C GLY A 36 -4.01 14.64 -13.56
N GLY A 37 -3.37 13.79 -12.75
CA GLY A 37 -3.77 12.43 -12.44
C GLY A 37 -2.63 11.61 -11.85
N ILE A 38 -2.98 10.43 -11.31
CA ILE A 38 -2.04 9.35 -10.98
C ILE A 38 -2.44 8.16 -11.86
N ASP A 39 -1.55 7.78 -12.78
CA ASP A 39 -1.76 6.65 -13.69
C ASP A 39 -1.34 5.31 -13.05
N SER A 40 -0.37 5.33 -12.13
CA SER A 40 0.08 4.14 -11.41
C SER A 40 0.58 4.47 -10.01
N VAL A 41 0.38 3.55 -9.04
CA VAL A 41 0.83 3.77 -7.65
C VAL A 41 2.36 3.96 -7.59
N ASP A 42 3.10 3.38 -8.55
CA ASP A 42 4.56 3.49 -8.67
C ASP A 42 5.05 4.94 -8.89
N GLU A 43 4.23 5.81 -9.51
CA GLU A 43 4.57 7.23 -9.70
C GLU A 43 4.74 7.97 -8.36
N LEU A 44 4.09 7.47 -7.30
CA LEU A 44 4.23 8.03 -5.97
C LEU A 44 5.63 7.78 -5.38
N ARG A 45 6.47 6.92 -5.99
CA ARG A 45 7.91 6.80 -5.66
C ARG A 45 8.66 8.10 -5.93
N GLU A 46 8.20 8.91 -6.87
CA GLU A 46 8.80 10.22 -7.15
C GLU A 46 8.46 11.24 -6.04
N VAL A 47 7.41 10.97 -5.26
CA VAL A 47 7.05 11.80 -4.11
C VAL A 47 8.02 11.52 -2.97
N GLY A 48 8.90 12.48 -2.70
CA GLY A 48 9.90 12.39 -1.64
C GLY A 48 9.27 12.09 -0.27
N GLY A 49 9.75 11.01 0.37
CA GLY A 49 9.30 10.58 1.70
C GLY A 49 8.31 9.42 1.70
N ILE A 50 7.96 8.86 0.53
CA ILE A 50 7.24 7.59 0.45
C ILE A 50 8.20 6.40 0.60
N SER A 51 7.79 5.40 1.36
CA SER A 51 8.52 4.12 1.50
C SER A 51 7.88 3.04 0.64
N GLU A 52 8.64 2.00 0.29
CA GLU A 52 8.15 0.88 -0.53
C GLU A 52 6.94 0.18 0.11
N SER A 53 6.96 -0.03 1.43
CA SER A 53 5.82 -0.60 2.15
C SER A 53 4.55 0.25 2.05
N THR A 54 4.68 1.58 2.07
CA THR A 54 3.54 2.49 1.91
C THR A 54 2.93 2.40 0.51
N ILE A 55 3.77 2.22 -0.51
CA ILE A 55 3.31 2.01 -1.89
C ILE A 55 2.57 0.70 -2.03
N GLU A 56 3.07 -0.35 -1.40
CA GLU A 56 2.43 -1.66 -1.41
C GLU A 56 1.04 -1.61 -0.76
N GLU A 57 0.92 -0.91 0.38
CA GLU A 57 -0.37 -0.66 1.04
C GLU A 57 -1.32 0.17 0.18
N LEU A 58 -0.81 1.23 -0.49
CA LEU A 58 -1.60 2.05 -1.43
C LEU A 58 -2.08 1.23 -2.62
N ARG A 59 -1.22 0.36 -3.16
CA ARG A 59 -1.52 -0.54 -4.26
C ARG A 59 -2.59 -1.55 -3.88
N ALA A 60 -2.47 -2.15 -2.69
CA ALA A 60 -3.47 -3.04 -2.12
C ALA A 60 -4.82 -2.31 -1.92
N ALA A 61 -4.80 -1.07 -1.44
CA ALA A 61 -5.98 -0.25 -1.26
C ALA A 61 -6.63 0.19 -2.59
N ALA A 62 -5.83 0.57 -3.59
CA ALA A 62 -6.29 0.94 -4.94
C ALA A 62 -6.74 -0.26 -5.78
N GLY A 63 -6.58 -1.48 -5.26
CA GLY A 63 -6.94 -2.71 -5.96
C GLY A 63 -6.14 -2.95 -7.24
N GLU A 64 -4.96 -2.34 -7.35
CA GLU A 64 -3.93 -2.74 -8.30
C GLU A 64 -3.38 -4.08 -7.80
N SER A 65 -4.06 -5.15 -8.21
CA SER A 65 -3.77 -6.53 -7.84
C SER A 65 -2.41 -6.95 -8.41
N GLU A 66 -1.32 -6.58 -7.74
CA GLU A 66 -0.08 -7.33 -7.85
C GLU A 66 -0.18 -8.54 -6.92
N SER A 67 0.15 -9.69 -7.50
CA SER A 67 -0.23 -11.00 -6.99
C SER A 67 0.59 -11.33 -5.74
N ALA A 68 -0.08 -11.98 -4.79
CA ALA A 68 0.44 -12.54 -3.55
C ALA A 68 1.90 -13.02 -3.58
N ASP A 69 2.77 -12.42 -2.76
CA ASP A 69 4.01 -13.02 -2.28
C ASP A 69 4.35 -12.46 -0.87
N VAL A 70 3.45 -12.63 0.11
CA VAL A 70 3.90 -12.67 1.51
C VAL A 70 4.00 -14.14 1.88
N GLU A 71 5.22 -14.67 1.81
CA GLU A 71 5.56 -16.00 2.27
C GLU A 71 5.18 -16.11 3.75
N SER A 72 4.01 -16.71 3.98
CA SER A 72 3.61 -17.25 5.26
C SER A 72 4.53 -18.44 5.54
N GLU A 73 5.72 -18.17 6.07
CA GLU A 73 6.54 -19.21 6.69
C GLU A 73 5.72 -19.83 7.82
N GLY A 74 5.40 -21.10 7.62
CA GLY A 74 4.38 -21.84 8.32
C GLY A 74 4.66 -22.01 9.81
N ILE A 75 3.57 -22.20 10.54
CA ILE A 75 3.60 -22.75 11.89
C ILE A 75 4.24 -24.14 11.78
N GLU A 76 5.46 -24.31 12.27
CA GLU A 76 6.04 -25.63 12.51
C GLU A 76 5.36 -26.21 13.76
N GLU A 77 4.23 -26.87 13.56
CA GLU A 77 3.70 -27.83 14.53
C GLU A 77 4.64 -29.04 14.55
N SER A 78 5.58 -29.03 15.48
CA SER A 78 6.37 -30.21 15.83
C SER A 78 5.54 -31.11 16.75
N GLU A 79 4.81 -32.06 16.16
CA GLU A 79 4.29 -33.24 16.86
C GLU A 79 5.44 -34.24 17.05
N GLU A 80 6.07 -34.24 18.22
CA GLU A 80 6.91 -35.36 18.65
C GLU A 80 6.00 -36.49 19.16
N GLU A 81 5.58 -37.39 18.27
CA GLU A 81 5.15 -38.74 18.64
C GLU A 81 6.39 -39.64 18.75
N GLU A 82 6.80 -39.96 19.98
CA GLU A 82 7.76 -41.04 20.22
C GLU A 82 7.07 -42.41 20.12
N GLU A 83 7.50 -43.22 19.13
CA GLU A 83 7.41 -44.69 19.06
C GLU A 83 7.85 -45.31 20.41
N TRP A 84 7.48 -46.52 20.89
CA TRP A 84 7.19 -47.83 20.33
C TRP A 84 6.60 -48.73 21.44
#